data_AF-A0A0G4M3V2-F1
#
_entry.id   AF-A0A0G4M3V2-F1
#
_cell.length_a   1.000
_cell.length_b   1.000
_cell.length_c   1.000
_cell.angle_alpha   90.00
_cell.angle_beta   90.00
_cell.angle_gamma   90.00
#
_symmetry.space_group_name_H-M   'P 1'
#
loop_
_entity.id
_entity.type
_entity.pdbx_description
1 polymer ?
#
loop_
_entity_poly.entity_id
_entity_poly.type
_entity_poly.pdbx_seq_one_letter_code
_entity_poly.pdbx_strand_id
1 'polypeptide(L)'
;MIIGPTISTQNDGYWDLRENIHIFAHPTLESLTLRRARLDYRGFDLMEQPHATALKKLHLVECDINDDALSDLLVFPEALQEFVMTQLEDPQPELEESSDMFRDYMVAIDSAAASLETVTIDFPSLAGHKPLALREFEKLTTLRMNWDYQLFGKTSRKPRLQSVGLPPSLETLEFFGELGRDEEVTELLAHMIEHLDLHAAKLERIVVGEGTVPPEVKAACLKHPRLKLDVIGEFDVSDDEGEEQSEKEEQESEKSRESLDDDEKPDEKPVASHEEWPKLEHDGIFKDNLHSATHQVVDMEVDNRTDSRV
;
A
#
# COMPACT_ATOMS: atom_id res chain seq x y z
N MET A 1 -18.53 -1.76 -16.21
CA MET A 1 -17.41 -2.51 -15.62
C MET A 1 -17.36 -3.83 -16.36
N ILE A 2 -16.45 -3.98 -17.32
CA ILE A 2 -16.27 -5.25 -18.03
C ILE A 2 -15.37 -6.08 -17.10
N ILE A 3 -15.95 -7.10 -16.49
CA ILE A 3 -15.23 -8.04 -15.61
C ILE A 3 -14.39 -8.90 -16.56
N GLY A 4 -13.07 -8.68 -16.58
CA GLY A 4 -12.14 -9.55 -17.28
C GLY A 4 -12.12 -10.94 -16.65
N PRO A 5 -11.62 -11.97 -17.36
CA PRO A 5 -11.45 -13.29 -16.77
C PRO A 5 -10.53 -13.23 -15.55
N THR A 6 -11.00 -13.82 -14.44
CA THR A 6 -10.18 -14.14 -13.27
C THR A 6 -9.77 -15.60 -13.35
N ILE A 7 -8.46 -15.87 -13.29
CA ILE A 7 -7.92 -17.23 -13.35
C ILE A 7 -7.36 -17.60 -11.98
N SER A 8 -7.92 -18.66 -11.38
CA SER A 8 -7.53 -19.21 -10.08
C SER A 8 -7.73 -20.73 -10.07
N THR A 9 -6.97 -21.44 -9.24
CA THR A 9 -7.19 -22.88 -8.99
C THR A 9 -7.93 -23.09 -7.66
N GLN A 10 -8.58 -24.25 -7.50
CA GLN A 10 -9.30 -24.64 -6.27
C GLN A 10 -8.37 -25.05 -5.11
N ASN A 11 -7.05 -25.08 -5.33
CA ASN A 11 -6.09 -25.53 -4.33
C ASN A 11 -5.50 -24.35 -3.55
N ASP A 12 -5.21 -24.57 -2.27
CA ASP A 12 -4.52 -23.61 -1.39
C ASP A 12 -3.02 -23.44 -1.72
N GLY A 13 -2.57 -23.75 -2.94
CA GLY A 13 -1.18 -23.54 -3.41
C GLY A 13 -1.11 -22.64 -4.65
N TYR A 14 0.10 -22.19 -5.00
CA TYR A 14 0.31 -21.47 -6.26
C TYR A 14 0.25 -22.41 -7.46
N TRP A 15 -0.36 -21.98 -8.56
CA TRP A 15 -0.36 -22.70 -9.83
C TRP A 15 0.70 -22.12 -10.79
N ASP A 16 1.33 -22.99 -11.58
CA ASP A 16 2.44 -22.59 -12.45
C ASP A 16 1.94 -21.85 -13.70
N LEU A 17 2.35 -20.59 -13.84
CA LEU A 17 2.00 -19.73 -14.97
C LEU A 17 2.81 -20.09 -16.22
N ARG A 18 4.00 -20.69 -16.06
CA ARG A 18 4.92 -20.96 -17.16
C ARG A 18 4.32 -21.85 -18.25
N GLU A 19 3.52 -22.84 -17.86
CA GLU A 19 2.81 -23.73 -18.79
C GLU A 19 1.60 -23.04 -19.48
N ASN A 20 1.25 -21.84 -19.06
CA ASN A 20 0.01 -21.15 -19.42
C ASN A 20 0.24 -19.80 -20.17
N ILE A 21 1.38 -19.65 -20.86
CA ILE A 21 1.70 -18.44 -21.65
C ILE A 21 0.59 -18.04 -22.63
N HIS A 22 -0.15 -19.02 -23.15
CA HIS A 22 -1.21 -18.83 -24.13
C HIS A 22 -2.35 -17.93 -23.64
N ILE A 23 -2.52 -17.75 -22.32
CA ILE A 23 -3.45 -16.78 -21.72
C ILE A 23 -3.16 -15.37 -22.23
N PHE A 24 -1.88 -15.00 -22.31
CA PHE A 24 -1.44 -13.68 -22.77
C PHE A 24 -1.53 -13.52 -24.29
N ALA A 25 -1.58 -14.62 -25.05
CA ALA A 25 -1.66 -14.57 -26.50
C ALA A 25 -3.06 -14.28 -27.05
N HIS A 26 -4.07 -14.14 -26.20
CA HIS A 26 -5.44 -13.91 -26.66
C HIS A 26 -5.60 -12.49 -27.24
N PRO A 27 -5.87 -12.34 -28.56
CA PRO A 27 -5.73 -11.06 -29.26
C PRO A 27 -6.74 -9.99 -28.85
N THR A 28 -7.83 -10.36 -28.17
CA THR A 28 -8.87 -9.42 -27.71
C THR A 28 -8.97 -9.34 -26.18
N LEU A 29 -8.01 -9.93 -25.45
CA LEU A 29 -8.02 -9.90 -24.00
C LEU A 29 -7.57 -8.51 -23.53
N GLU A 30 -8.50 -7.70 -23.02
CA GLU A 30 -8.19 -6.34 -22.56
C GLU A 30 -7.92 -6.25 -21.06
N SER A 31 -8.38 -7.22 -20.27
CA SER A 31 -8.24 -7.21 -18.81
C SER A 31 -7.96 -8.63 -18.33
N LEU A 32 -6.95 -8.80 -17.50
CA LEU A 32 -6.56 -10.09 -16.94
C LEU A 32 -6.32 -9.95 -15.44
N THR A 33 -6.96 -10.81 -14.66
CA THR A 33 -6.68 -10.97 -13.24
C THR A 33 -6.16 -12.38 -13.00
N LEU A 34 -4.90 -12.46 -12.56
CA LEU A 34 -4.29 -13.71 -12.11
C LEU A 34 -4.32 -13.73 -10.59
N ARG A 35 -4.79 -14.84 -10.03
CA ARG A 35 -4.78 -15.04 -8.58
C ARG A 35 -3.97 -16.27 -8.20
N ARG A 36 -3.04 -16.11 -7.25
CA ARG A 36 -2.19 -17.19 -6.73
C ARG A 36 -1.46 -17.95 -7.83
N ALA A 37 -0.97 -17.22 -8.84
CA ALA A 37 -0.09 -17.76 -9.87
C ALA A 37 1.38 -17.69 -9.42
N ARG A 38 2.21 -18.59 -9.93
CA ARG A 38 3.67 -18.57 -9.76
C ARG A 38 4.37 -18.44 -11.10
N LEU A 39 5.41 -17.63 -11.16
CA LEU A 39 6.29 -17.52 -12.33
C LEU A 39 7.73 -17.33 -11.85
N ASP A 40 8.56 -18.33 -12.11
CA ASP A 40 9.97 -18.33 -11.72
C ASP A 40 10.83 -17.42 -12.63
N TYR A 41 12.08 -17.18 -12.20
CA TYR A 41 13.07 -16.40 -12.96
C TYR A 41 13.36 -16.92 -14.38
N ARG A 42 12.96 -18.16 -14.71
CA ARG A 42 13.17 -18.71 -16.05
C ARG A 42 12.17 -18.14 -17.05
N GLY A 43 11.10 -17.53 -16.55
CA GLY A 43 10.04 -16.95 -17.36
C GLY A 43 9.38 -18.00 -18.26
N PHE A 44 8.87 -17.54 -19.40
CA PHE A 44 8.19 -18.41 -20.36
C PHE A 44 9.18 -19.09 -21.31
N ASP A 45 8.87 -20.31 -21.74
CA ASP A 45 9.62 -20.99 -22.80
C ASP A 45 9.20 -20.41 -24.17
N LEU A 46 9.98 -19.45 -24.69
CA LEU A 46 9.63 -18.50 -25.76
C LEU A 46 9.50 -19.10 -27.18
N MET A 47 9.11 -20.36 -27.36
CA MET A 47 8.98 -20.97 -28.70
C MET A 47 7.76 -20.48 -29.49
N GLU A 48 6.80 -19.80 -28.85
CA GLU A 48 5.69 -19.11 -29.51
C GLU A 48 5.48 -17.74 -28.84
N GLN A 49 6.31 -16.74 -29.18
CA GLN A 49 6.11 -15.38 -28.67
C GLN A 49 4.74 -14.85 -29.11
N PRO A 50 3.87 -14.46 -28.16
CA PRO A 50 2.64 -13.75 -28.47
C PRO A 50 2.96 -12.50 -29.30
N HIS A 51 2.20 -12.26 -30.36
CA HIS A 51 2.18 -10.94 -30.97
C HIS A 51 1.60 -9.93 -29.96
N ALA A 52 1.84 -8.64 -30.21
CA ALA A 52 1.28 -7.53 -29.44
C ALA A 52 -0.13 -7.85 -28.92
N THR A 53 -0.33 -7.72 -27.61
CA THR A 53 -1.59 -8.08 -26.96
C THR A 53 -2.50 -6.87 -26.82
N ALA A 54 -3.81 -7.09 -26.78
CA ALA A 54 -4.78 -6.02 -26.50
C ALA A 54 -4.90 -5.67 -25.01
N LEU A 55 -4.01 -6.21 -24.16
CA LEU A 55 -4.12 -6.12 -22.72
C LEU A 55 -3.93 -4.67 -22.25
N LYS A 56 -4.96 -4.15 -21.56
CA LYS A 56 -5.01 -2.81 -20.98
C LYS A 56 -4.94 -2.83 -19.46
N LYS A 57 -5.36 -3.94 -18.83
CA LYS A 57 -5.37 -4.09 -17.37
C LYS A 57 -4.76 -5.43 -16.96
N LEU A 58 -3.79 -5.39 -16.07
CA LEU A 58 -3.18 -6.58 -15.47
C LEU A 58 -3.23 -6.49 -13.95
N HIS A 59 -3.92 -7.44 -13.33
CA HIS A 59 -4.00 -7.57 -11.88
C HIS A 59 -3.35 -8.88 -11.43
N LEU A 60 -2.39 -8.78 -10.53
CA LEU A 60 -1.69 -9.88 -9.89
C LEU A 60 -2.11 -9.92 -8.42
N VAL A 61 -2.95 -10.88 -8.05
CA VAL A 61 -3.54 -10.98 -6.72
C VAL A 61 -2.95 -12.18 -5.99
N GLU A 62 -2.22 -11.92 -4.91
CA GLU A 62 -1.59 -12.96 -4.08
C GLU A 62 -0.68 -13.88 -4.93
N CYS A 63 0.01 -13.33 -5.93
CA CYS A 63 0.87 -14.11 -6.83
C CYS A 63 2.33 -14.15 -6.34
N ASP A 64 3.05 -15.20 -6.71
CA ASP A 64 4.49 -15.36 -6.47
C ASP A 64 5.26 -15.24 -7.80
N ILE A 65 5.55 -14.01 -8.20
CA ILE A 65 6.05 -13.68 -9.54
C ILE A 65 7.42 -13.02 -9.42
N ASN A 66 8.42 -13.62 -10.06
CA ASN A 66 9.73 -13.00 -10.19
C ASN A 66 9.68 -11.73 -11.06
N ASP A 67 10.43 -10.70 -10.68
CA ASP A 67 10.46 -9.39 -11.33
C ASP A 67 11.06 -9.41 -12.74
N ASP A 68 12.12 -10.19 -12.98
CA ASP A 68 12.69 -10.35 -14.33
C ASP A 68 11.67 -11.01 -15.26
N ALA A 69 10.98 -12.06 -14.78
CA ALA A 69 9.95 -12.74 -15.56
C ALA A 69 8.71 -11.86 -15.81
N LEU A 70 8.36 -11.00 -14.86
CA LEU A 70 7.33 -9.97 -15.05
C LEU A 70 7.74 -8.96 -16.12
N SER A 71 8.99 -8.52 -16.11
CA SER A 71 9.54 -7.60 -17.11
C SER A 71 9.37 -8.17 -18.52
N ASP A 72 9.75 -9.44 -18.72
CA ASP A 72 9.61 -10.15 -20.00
C ASP A 72 8.14 -10.22 -20.46
N LEU A 73 7.22 -10.45 -19.53
CA LEU A 73 5.77 -10.50 -19.80
C LEU A 73 5.21 -9.15 -20.25
N LEU A 74 5.71 -8.06 -19.67
CA LEU A 74 5.21 -6.72 -19.92
C LEU A 74 5.74 -6.08 -21.21
N VAL A 75 6.62 -6.78 -21.95
CA VAL A 75 7.04 -6.38 -23.30
C VAL A 75 5.93 -6.55 -24.33
N PHE A 76 4.98 -7.47 -24.12
CA PHE A 76 3.95 -7.81 -25.13
C PHE A 76 2.74 -6.85 -25.19
N PRO A 77 2.22 -6.31 -24.07
CA PRO A 77 1.14 -5.33 -24.11
C PRO A 77 1.59 -3.95 -24.61
N GLU A 78 1.11 -3.48 -25.77
CA GLU A 78 1.46 -2.15 -26.29
C GLU A 78 0.70 -0.99 -25.60
N ALA A 79 -0.40 -1.29 -24.91
CA ALA A 79 -1.33 -0.31 -24.39
C ALA A 79 -1.78 -0.61 -22.95
N LEU A 80 -0.90 -1.17 -22.13
CA LEU A 80 -1.20 -1.43 -20.71
C LEU A 80 -1.41 -0.11 -19.97
N GLN A 81 -2.61 0.12 -19.47
CA GLN A 81 -3.03 1.34 -18.77
C GLN A 81 -3.04 1.16 -17.26
N GLU A 82 -3.37 -0.04 -16.77
CA GLU A 82 -3.56 -0.31 -15.35
C GLU A 82 -2.78 -1.55 -14.91
N PHE A 83 -1.92 -1.37 -13.92
CA PHE A 83 -1.22 -2.46 -13.25
C PHE A 83 -1.57 -2.47 -11.76
N VAL A 84 -2.01 -3.63 -11.26
CA VAL A 84 -2.32 -3.85 -9.85
C VAL A 84 -1.57 -5.08 -9.38
N MET A 85 -0.84 -4.96 -8.28
CA MET A 85 -0.24 -6.08 -7.57
C MET A 85 -0.66 -5.99 -6.10
N THR A 86 -1.24 -7.06 -5.57
CA THR A 86 -1.66 -7.13 -4.17
C THR A 86 -1.12 -8.41 -3.53
N GLN A 87 -0.66 -8.36 -2.29
CA GLN A 87 -0.17 -9.52 -1.57
C GLN A 87 -0.46 -9.43 -0.07
N LEU A 88 -0.62 -10.59 0.57
CA LEU A 88 -0.80 -10.70 2.02
C LEU A 88 0.50 -10.36 2.77
N GLU A 89 0.37 -9.87 4.00
CA GLU A 89 1.52 -9.61 4.87
C GLU A 89 2.27 -10.90 5.25
N ASP A 90 1.52 -11.99 5.49
CA ASP A 90 2.03 -13.34 5.74
C ASP A 90 1.49 -14.31 4.66
N PRO A 91 2.15 -14.40 3.50
CA PRO A 91 1.68 -15.22 2.39
C PRO A 91 1.77 -16.72 2.72
N GLN A 92 0.72 -17.46 2.37
CA GLN A 92 0.64 -18.91 2.55
C GLN A 92 0.28 -19.58 1.21
N PRO A 93 1.18 -20.40 0.64
CA PRO A 93 2.53 -20.72 1.10
C PRO A 93 3.51 -19.53 0.94
N GLU A 94 4.68 -19.63 1.58
CA GLU A 94 5.75 -18.64 1.47
C GLU A 94 6.13 -18.35 0.01
N LEU A 95 6.54 -17.12 -0.26
CA LEU A 95 6.96 -16.69 -1.60
C LEU A 95 8.39 -17.13 -1.86
N GLU A 96 8.59 -17.83 -2.97
CA GLU A 96 9.89 -18.38 -3.37
C GLU A 96 10.53 -17.54 -4.49
N GLU A 97 9.72 -16.92 -5.35
CA GLU A 97 10.17 -16.29 -6.60
C GLU A 97 10.17 -14.77 -6.55
N SER A 98 9.28 -14.20 -5.75
CA SER A 98 9.07 -12.75 -5.60
C SER A 98 10.31 -12.03 -5.07
N SER A 99 10.69 -10.91 -5.69
CA SER A 99 11.70 -10.00 -5.13
C SER A 99 11.23 -9.41 -3.79
N ASP A 100 12.18 -9.13 -2.90
CA ASP A 100 11.97 -8.44 -1.62
C ASP A 100 12.00 -6.90 -1.77
N MET A 101 12.21 -6.39 -2.98
CA MET A 101 12.42 -4.97 -3.26
C MET A 101 11.31 -4.37 -4.12
N PHE A 102 10.68 -3.30 -3.60
CA PHE A 102 9.68 -2.52 -4.33
C PHE A 102 10.20 -1.97 -5.67
N ARG A 103 11.46 -1.52 -5.66
CA ARG A 103 12.09 -0.92 -6.83
C ARG A 103 12.20 -1.91 -8.00
N ASP A 104 12.37 -3.20 -7.73
CA ASP A 104 12.60 -4.18 -8.77
C ASP A 104 11.32 -4.38 -9.61
N TYR A 105 10.16 -4.43 -8.96
CA TYR A 105 8.87 -4.39 -9.67
C TYR A 105 8.62 -3.08 -10.42
N MET A 106 9.03 -1.94 -9.88
CA MET A 106 8.93 -0.67 -10.60
C MET A 106 9.81 -0.65 -11.87
N VAL A 107 10.96 -1.33 -11.85
CA VAL A 107 11.80 -1.53 -13.03
C VAL A 107 11.17 -2.52 -14.00
N ALA A 108 10.58 -3.61 -13.51
CA ALA A 108 9.91 -4.59 -14.35
C ALA A 108 8.75 -3.99 -15.15
N ILE A 109 7.96 -3.09 -14.54
CA ILE A 109 6.85 -2.42 -15.22
C ILE A 109 7.27 -1.23 -16.10
N ASP A 110 8.55 -0.85 -16.10
CA ASP A 110 9.07 0.28 -16.90
C ASP A 110 8.92 0.05 -18.41
N SER A 111 8.93 -1.21 -18.85
CA SER A 111 8.63 -1.60 -20.24
C SER A 111 7.26 -1.12 -20.73
N ALA A 112 6.30 -0.93 -19.82
CA ALA A 112 4.95 -0.43 -20.10
C ALA A 112 4.74 1.05 -19.69
N ALA A 113 5.79 1.76 -19.25
CA ALA A 113 5.69 3.12 -18.68
C ALA A 113 5.03 4.14 -19.64
N ALA A 114 5.21 3.97 -20.94
CA ALA A 114 4.67 4.87 -21.96
C ALA A 114 3.13 4.85 -22.09
N SER A 115 2.47 3.80 -21.59
CA SER A 115 1.01 3.64 -21.62
C SER A 115 0.35 3.62 -20.24
N LEU A 116 1.10 3.31 -19.18
CA LEU A 116 0.57 3.17 -17.83
C LEU A 116 -0.02 4.49 -17.31
N GLU A 117 -1.28 4.43 -16.90
CA GLU A 117 -2.04 5.53 -16.30
C GLU A 117 -2.19 5.34 -14.79
N THR A 118 -2.26 4.08 -14.32
CA THR A 118 -2.40 3.75 -12.89
C THR A 118 -1.53 2.57 -12.49
N VAL A 119 -0.78 2.72 -11.41
CA VAL A 119 0.01 1.66 -10.78
C VAL A 119 -0.39 1.55 -9.32
N THR A 120 -0.76 0.35 -8.90
CA THR A 120 -1.05 -0.01 -7.51
C THR A 120 -0.18 -1.20 -7.13
N ILE A 121 0.68 -1.05 -6.13
CA ILE A 121 1.42 -2.16 -5.53
C ILE A 121 1.15 -2.15 -4.03
N ASP A 122 0.21 -2.98 -3.61
CA ASP A 122 -0.09 -3.28 -2.20
C ASP A 122 0.60 -4.59 -1.82
N PHE A 123 1.88 -4.51 -1.50
CA PHE A 123 2.69 -5.67 -1.15
C PHE A 123 3.50 -5.32 0.12
N PRO A 124 2.93 -5.58 1.30
CA PRO A 124 3.43 -5.06 2.58
C PRO A 124 4.87 -5.43 2.92
N SER A 125 5.36 -6.59 2.45
CA SER A 125 6.71 -7.06 2.74
C SER A 125 7.82 -6.43 1.88
N LEU A 126 7.46 -5.70 0.80
CA LEU A 126 8.47 -5.09 -0.08
C LEU A 126 9.22 -3.94 0.60
N ALA A 127 10.55 -4.08 0.64
CA ALA A 127 11.43 -3.04 1.13
C ALA A 127 11.64 -1.93 0.09
N GLY A 128 12.09 -0.76 0.57
CA GLY A 128 12.61 0.32 -0.26
C GLY A 128 13.96 0.75 0.26
N HIS A 129 15.04 0.61 -0.51
CA HIS A 129 16.40 1.02 -0.09
C HIS A 129 16.98 2.16 -0.93
N LYS A 130 16.37 2.44 -2.08
CA LYS A 130 16.80 3.48 -3.00
C LYS A 130 15.59 4.31 -3.42
N PRO A 131 15.75 5.62 -3.62
CA PRO A 131 14.72 6.46 -4.22
C PRO A 131 14.29 5.93 -5.59
N LEU A 132 13.01 6.09 -5.91
CA LEU A 132 12.48 5.79 -7.24
C LEU A 132 12.74 6.94 -8.22
N ALA A 133 12.95 6.57 -9.48
CA ALA A 133 13.08 7.48 -10.60
C ALA A 133 12.00 7.12 -11.64
N LEU A 134 10.86 7.80 -11.56
CA LEU A 134 9.63 7.48 -12.29
C LEU A 134 9.34 8.50 -13.40
N ARG A 135 10.37 9.20 -13.90
CA ARG A 135 10.20 10.25 -14.92
C ARG A 135 9.71 9.70 -16.26
N GLU A 136 10.02 8.45 -16.56
CA GLU A 136 9.62 7.76 -17.79
C GLU A 136 8.11 7.41 -17.83
N PHE A 137 7.43 7.44 -16.67
CA PHE A 137 6.00 7.16 -16.54
C PHE A 137 5.17 8.40 -16.93
N GLU A 138 5.27 8.85 -18.17
CA GLU A 138 4.73 10.14 -18.63
C GLU A 138 3.20 10.28 -18.47
N LYS A 139 2.47 9.17 -18.54
CA LYS A 139 1.00 9.11 -18.45
C LYS A 139 0.48 8.71 -17.08
N LEU A 140 1.35 8.34 -16.14
CA LEU A 140 0.94 7.84 -14.83
C LEU A 140 0.33 8.98 -14.02
N THR A 141 -0.98 8.90 -13.80
CA THR A 141 -1.75 9.88 -13.03
C THR A 141 -1.96 9.42 -11.60
N THR A 142 -1.95 8.10 -11.35
CA THR A 142 -2.16 7.54 -10.01
C THR A 142 -1.10 6.52 -9.65
N LEU A 143 -0.41 6.76 -8.54
CA LEU A 143 0.55 5.82 -7.95
C LEU A 143 0.12 5.48 -6.53
N ARG A 144 -0.07 4.19 -6.25
CA ARG A 144 -0.41 3.67 -4.92
C ARG A 144 0.64 2.65 -4.45
N MET A 145 1.11 2.82 -3.23
CA MET A 145 2.08 1.93 -2.59
C MET A 145 1.81 1.82 -1.10
N ASN A 146 2.50 0.95 -0.36
CA ASN A 146 2.26 0.80 1.07
C ASN A 146 2.85 1.96 1.89
N TRP A 147 4.11 2.31 1.65
CA TRP A 147 4.88 3.15 2.57
C TRP A 147 5.71 4.22 1.85
N ASP A 148 5.92 5.38 2.47
CA ASP A 148 6.77 6.48 1.98
C ASP A 148 8.21 6.05 1.65
N TYR A 149 8.80 5.18 2.47
CA TYR A 149 10.14 4.69 2.24
C TYR A 149 10.27 3.82 0.98
N GLN A 150 9.17 3.33 0.39
CA GLN A 150 9.21 2.65 -0.91
C GLN A 150 9.46 3.66 -2.04
N LEU A 151 8.99 4.90 -1.88
CA LEU A 151 9.25 6.00 -2.80
C LEU A 151 10.65 6.60 -2.60
N PHE A 152 11.00 6.92 -1.35
CA PHE A 152 12.22 7.65 -1.03
C PHE A 152 13.42 6.73 -0.81
N GLY A 153 13.21 5.48 -0.42
CA GLY A 153 14.22 4.57 0.11
C GLY A 153 14.47 4.78 1.61
N LYS A 154 14.45 3.72 2.41
CA LYS A 154 14.78 3.71 3.83
C LYS A 154 16.14 4.34 4.12
N THR A 155 16.21 5.02 5.25
CA THR A 155 17.44 5.58 5.79
C THR A 155 18.48 4.49 5.98
N SER A 156 19.71 4.81 5.59
CA SER A 156 20.83 3.87 5.67
C SER A 156 22.12 4.62 6.01
N ARG A 157 23.17 3.87 6.35
CA ARG A 157 24.50 4.46 6.61
C ARG A 157 25.12 5.11 5.37
N LYS A 158 24.61 4.83 4.17
CA LYS A 158 25.13 5.39 2.92
C LYS A 158 24.41 6.70 2.62
N PRO A 159 25.15 7.77 2.26
CA PRO A 159 24.53 9.02 1.88
C PRO A 159 23.65 8.83 0.63
N ARG A 160 22.49 9.45 0.64
CA ARG A 160 21.55 9.43 -0.47
C ARG A 160 22.06 10.34 -1.59
N LEU A 161 22.40 9.75 -2.73
CA LEU A 161 22.99 10.47 -3.87
C LEU A 161 21.97 10.83 -4.96
N GLN A 162 20.73 10.35 -4.85
CA GLN A 162 19.68 10.54 -5.83
C GLN A 162 18.44 11.12 -5.15
N SER A 163 17.78 12.07 -5.81
CA SER A 163 16.45 12.53 -5.40
C SER A 163 15.39 11.60 -5.97
N VAL A 164 14.19 11.62 -5.40
CA VAL A 164 13.02 11.03 -6.04
C VAL A 164 12.73 11.76 -7.36
N GLY A 165 12.38 11.00 -8.39
CA GLY A 165 11.80 11.53 -9.62
C GLY A 165 10.34 11.08 -9.71
N LEU A 166 9.39 11.98 -9.50
CA LEU A 166 7.97 11.65 -9.66
C LEU A 166 7.57 11.63 -11.15
N PRO A 167 6.49 10.91 -11.50
CA PRO A 167 5.90 10.98 -12.83
C PRO A 167 5.42 12.40 -13.15
N PRO A 168 5.66 12.92 -14.38
CA PRO A 168 5.34 14.29 -14.73
C PRO A 168 3.83 14.58 -14.78
N SER A 169 3.00 13.55 -14.97
CA SER A 169 1.55 13.65 -15.00
C SER A 169 0.87 13.16 -13.71
N LEU A 170 1.62 12.92 -12.64
CA LEU A 170 1.07 12.39 -11.40
C LEU A 170 0.04 13.38 -10.81
N GLU A 171 -1.17 12.90 -10.57
CA GLU A 171 -2.30 13.67 -9.99
C GLU A 171 -2.63 13.18 -8.57
N THR A 172 -2.52 11.86 -8.33
CA THR A 172 -2.79 11.22 -7.04
C THR A 172 -1.63 10.34 -6.60
N LEU A 173 -1.13 10.59 -5.38
CA LEU A 173 -0.16 9.75 -4.68
C LEU A 173 -0.84 9.16 -3.44
N GLU A 174 -0.89 7.83 -3.34
CA GLU A 174 -1.56 7.13 -2.25
C GLU A 174 -0.62 6.18 -1.51
N PHE A 175 -0.69 6.24 -0.19
CA PHE A 175 0.00 5.32 0.71
C PHE A 175 -1.02 4.50 1.47
N PHE A 176 -0.99 3.17 1.36
CA PHE A 176 -1.93 2.29 2.07
C PHE A 176 -1.70 2.27 3.57
N GLY A 177 -0.45 2.47 4.00
CA GLY A 177 -0.08 2.48 5.40
C GLY A 177 0.20 3.88 5.94
N GLU A 178 0.44 3.93 7.25
CA GLU A 178 0.87 5.16 7.95
C GLU A 178 2.19 5.73 7.42
N LEU A 179 2.34 7.04 7.57
CA LEU A 179 3.56 7.77 7.26
C LEU A 179 4.38 8.02 8.53
N GLY A 180 5.67 8.33 8.41
CA GLY A 180 6.45 8.76 9.57
C GLY A 180 7.30 7.71 10.27
N ARG A 181 7.39 6.51 9.70
CA ARG A 181 8.21 5.41 10.28
C ARG A 181 9.71 5.67 10.20
N ASP A 182 10.12 6.59 9.33
CA ASP A 182 11.50 6.96 9.09
C ASP A 182 11.60 8.50 9.02
N GLU A 183 12.31 9.09 9.98
CA GLU A 183 12.38 10.54 10.18
C GLU A 183 13.00 11.25 8.96
N GLU A 184 14.10 10.73 8.41
CA GLU A 184 14.73 11.31 7.21
C GLU A 184 13.79 11.23 6.00
N VAL A 185 13.08 10.11 5.84
CA VAL A 185 12.08 9.94 4.77
C VAL A 185 10.93 10.92 4.93
N THR A 186 10.50 11.18 6.17
CA THR A 186 9.45 12.14 6.51
C THR A 186 9.86 13.55 6.12
N GLU A 187 11.09 13.95 6.46
CA GLU A 187 11.65 15.25 6.06
C GLU A 187 11.72 15.37 4.54
N LEU A 188 12.13 14.31 3.84
CA LEU A 188 12.19 14.29 2.37
C LEU A 188 10.81 14.41 1.72
N LEU A 189 9.79 13.73 2.28
CA LEU A 189 8.41 13.85 1.84
C LEU A 189 7.89 15.27 2.05
N ALA A 190 8.06 15.84 3.24
CA ALA A 190 7.67 17.21 3.53
C ALA A 190 8.37 18.21 2.59
N HIS A 191 9.69 18.04 2.36
CA HIS A 191 10.45 18.88 1.45
C HIS A 191 9.95 18.78 -0.01
N MET A 192 9.65 17.57 -0.47
CA MET A 192 9.09 17.34 -1.80
C MET A 192 7.72 18.00 -1.95
N ILE A 193 6.87 17.92 -0.92
CA ILE A 193 5.57 18.60 -0.88
C ILE A 193 5.77 20.11 -0.95
N GLU A 194 6.67 20.67 -0.14
CA GLU A 194 6.95 22.12 -0.16
C GLU A 194 7.41 22.63 -1.52
N HIS A 195 8.07 21.80 -2.33
CA HIS A 195 8.59 22.14 -3.66
C HIS A 195 7.84 21.46 -4.81
N LEU A 196 6.54 21.17 -4.63
CA LEU A 196 5.72 20.42 -5.59
C LEU A 196 5.77 20.94 -7.02
N ASP A 197 5.81 22.26 -7.20
CA ASP A 197 5.86 22.89 -8.54
C ASP A 197 7.11 22.47 -9.34
N LEU A 198 8.19 22.05 -8.67
CA LEU A 198 9.41 21.56 -9.30
C LEU A 198 9.39 20.04 -9.54
N HIS A 199 8.65 19.29 -8.72
CA HIS A 199 8.72 17.83 -8.67
C HIS A 199 7.53 17.12 -9.31
N ALA A 200 6.30 17.62 -9.09
CA ALA A 200 5.07 17.04 -9.57
C ALA A 200 3.99 18.13 -9.73
N ALA A 201 4.14 18.94 -10.76
CA ALA A 201 3.25 20.07 -11.03
C ALA A 201 1.80 19.70 -11.38
N LYS A 202 1.44 18.42 -11.44
CA LYS A 202 0.05 17.95 -11.58
C LYS A 202 -0.52 17.32 -10.31
N LEU A 203 0.27 17.15 -9.25
CA LEU A 203 -0.20 16.49 -8.04
C LEU A 203 -1.24 17.37 -7.34
N GLU A 204 -2.41 16.79 -7.09
CA GLU A 204 -3.54 17.46 -6.47
C GLU A 204 -4.03 16.73 -5.23
N ARG A 205 -3.69 15.45 -5.08
CA ARG A 205 -4.14 14.62 -3.98
C ARG A 205 -3.03 13.75 -3.42
N ILE A 206 -2.86 13.81 -2.10
CA ILE A 206 -2.15 12.79 -1.33
C ILE A 206 -3.19 12.07 -0.48
N VAL A 207 -3.26 10.75 -0.63
CA VAL A 207 -4.13 9.89 0.18
C VAL A 207 -3.25 9.07 1.11
N VAL A 208 -3.64 9.03 2.37
CA VAL A 208 -3.04 8.13 3.36
C VAL A 208 -4.14 7.21 3.85
N GLY A 209 -3.88 5.91 3.85
CA GLY A 209 -4.78 4.89 4.35
C GLY A 209 -4.98 4.99 5.86
N GLU A 210 -5.30 3.85 6.48
CA GLU A 210 -5.45 3.80 7.93
C GLU A 210 -4.09 4.06 8.60
N GLY A 211 -3.99 5.16 9.36
CA GLY A 211 -2.75 5.47 10.03
C GLY A 211 -2.58 6.93 10.44
N THR A 212 -1.37 7.25 10.86
CA THR A 212 -0.98 8.61 11.24
C THR A 212 -0.25 9.31 10.10
N VAL A 213 -0.39 10.64 10.06
CA VAL A 213 0.39 11.51 9.17
C VAL A 213 1.22 12.46 10.04
N PRO A 214 2.55 12.50 9.87
CA PRO A 214 3.42 13.39 10.63
C PRO A 214 3.01 14.87 10.54
N PRO A 215 3.16 15.65 11.62
CA PRO A 215 2.79 17.06 11.63
C PRO A 215 3.49 17.89 10.55
N GLU A 216 4.74 17.58 10.21
CA GLU A 216 5.50 18.30 9.18
C GLU A 216 4.88 18.07 7.79
N VAL A 217 4.45 16.83 7.51
CA VAL A 217 3.77 16.45 6.27
C VAL A 217 2.38 17.11 6.20
N LYS A 218 1.58 17.05 7.28
CA LYS A 218 0.28 17.75 7.36
C LYS A 218 0.45 19.25 7.10
N ALA A 219 1.44 19.88 7.74
CA ALA A 219 1.73 21.30 7.57
C ALA A 219 2.21 21.63 6.15
N ALA A 220 3.05 20.79 5.54
CA ALA A 220 3.50 20.97 4.17
C ALA A 220 2.33 20.90 3.18
N CYS A 221 1.40 19.95 3.36
CA CYS A 221 0.20 19.85 2.53
C CYS A 221 -0.69 21.10 2.65
N LEU A 222 -0.95 21.58 3.86
CA LEU A 222 -1.79 22.76 4.11
C LEU A 222 -1.24 24.06 3.50
N LYS A 223 0.08 24.17 3.30
CA LYS A 223 0.70 25.33 2.65
C LYS A 223 0.41 25.39 1.14
N HIS A 224 0.02 24.28 0.52
CA HIS A 224 -0.19 24.19 -0.92
C HIS A 224 -1.69 24.29 -1.28
N PRO A 225 -2.13 25.39 -1.92
CA PRO A 225 -3.56 25.66 -2.10
C PRO A 225 -4.28 24.67 -3.02
N ARG A 226 -3.53 23.93 -3.84
CA ARG A 226 -4.03 22.92 -4.77
C ARG A 226 -4.07 21.51 -4.20
N LEU A 227 -3.32 21.26 -3.14
CA LEU A 227 -3.09 19.91 -2.65
C LEU A 227 -4.12 19.56 -1.58
N LYS A 228 -4.78 18.43 -1.76
CA LYS A 228 -5.68 17.85 -0.77
C LYS A 228 -4.98 16.68 -0.10
N LEU A 229 -5.00 16.67 1.22
CA LEU A 229 -4.59 15.53 2.03
C LEU A 229 -5.85 14.82 2.52
N ASP A 230 -6.08 13.60 2.06
CA ASP A 230 -7.18 12.76 2.51
C ASP A 230 -6.61 11.64 3.39
N VAL A 231 -7.07 11.53 4.65
CA VAL A 231 -6.67 10.46 5.56
C VAL A 231 -7.86 9.53 5.77
N ILE A 232 -7.75 8.29 5.32
CA ILE A 232 -8.83 7.30 5.40
C ILE A 232 -9.00 6.90 6.87
N GLY A 233 -10.22 7.11 7.40
CA GLY A 233 -10.56 6.78 8.79
C GLY A 233 -10.49 7.95 9.76
N GLU A 234 -9.92 9.10 9.36
CA GLU A 234 -10.02 10.36 10.11
C GLU A 234 -11.36 11.02 9.71
N PHE A 235 -12.46 10.69 10.42
CA PHE A 235 -13.70 11.46 10.29
C PHE A 235 -13.49 12.82 10.95
N ASP A 236 -13.68 13.91 10.21
CA ASP A 236 -13.73 15.26 10.77
C ASP A 236 -14.82 15.34 11.84
N VAL A 237 -14.43 15.22 13.11
CA VAL A 237 -15.30 15.57 14.24
C VAL A 237 -15.09 17.05 14.55
N SER A 238 -15.52 17.92 13.65
CA SER A 238 -15.66 19.34 13.97
C SER A 238 -16.58 20.05 12.99
N ASP A 239 -17.88 20.00 13.28
CA ASP A 239 -18.85 21.04 12.91
C ASP A 239 -20.09 20.86 13.81
N ASP A 240 -19.91 21.09 15.11
CA ASP A 240 -21.03 21.45 16.01
C ASP A 240 -20.49 22.41 17.08
N GLU A 241 -20.09 23.61 16.66
CA GLU A 241 -20.01 24.76 17.57
C GLU A 241 -21.45 25.19 17.93
N GLY A 242 -22.03 24.49 18.90
CA GLY A 242 -23.21 24.95 19.62
C GLY A 242 -22.84 26.05 20.59
N GLU A 243 -23.16 27.30 20.22
CA GLU A 243 -23.14 28.47 21.09
C GLU A 243 -23.92 28.20 22.39
N GLU A 244 -23.27 28.23 23.56
CA GLU A 244 -23.98 28.54 24.81
C GLU A 244 -23.33 29.72 25.53
N GLN A 245 -24.12 30.78 25.57
CA GLN A 245 -23.84 32.08 26.15
C GLN A 245 -23.74 32.01 27.68
N SER A 246 -22.88 32.88 28.19
CA SER A 246 -22.71 33.23 29.59
C SER A 246 -24.01 33.67 30.28
N GLU A 247 -24.27 33.15 31.47
CA GLU A 247 -24.98 33.90 32.51
C GLU A 247 -24.18 33.88 33.82
N LYS A 248 -23.85 35.09 34.27
CA LYS A 248 -23.23 35.40 35.56
C LYS A 248 -24.33 35.43 36.61
N GLU A 249 -24.09 34.82 37.77
CA GLU A 249 -24.66 35.31 39.03
C GLU A 249 -23.54 35.43 40.08
N GLU A 250 -23.41 36.66 40.57
CA GLU A 250 -22.59 37.05 41.72
C GLU A 250 -23.29 36.64 43.03
N GLN A 251 -22.51 36.21 44.02
CA GLN A 251 -22.83 36.49 45.42
C GLN A 251 -21.55 36.53 46.28
N GLU A 252 -21.28 37.73 46.80
CA GLU A 252 -20.30 38.03 47.85
C GLU A 252 -20.71 37.43 49.20
N SER A 253 -19.75 36.98 50.03
CA SER A 253 -19.34 37.72 51.25
C SER A 253 -18.52 36.89 52.25
N GLU A 254 -17.34 37.44 52.54
CA GLU A 254 -16.66 37.61 53.83
C GLU A 254 -16.08 36.46 54.71
N LYS A 255 -14.74 36.58 54.89
CA LYS A 255 -13.91 36.49 56.13
C LYS A 255 -13.85 35.14 56.88
N SER A 256 -12.66 34.58 57.18
CA SER A 256 -11.70 35.14 58.14
C SER A 256 -10.36 34.37 58.17
N ARG A 257 -9.25 35.14 58.13
CA ARG A 257 -7.94 35.07 58.83
C ARG A 257 -7.32 33.77 59.39
N GLU A 258 -5.99 33.69 59.12
CA GLU A 258 -4.84 33.27 59.98
C GLU A 258 -4.80 31.80 60.44
N SER A 259 -3.69 31.05 60.42
CA SER A 259 -2.29 31.39 60.76
C SER A 259 -1.28 30.39 60.19
N LEU A 260 0.00 30.78 60.25
CA LEU A 260 1.23 30.11 59.86
C LEU A 260 1.65 28.93 60.76
N ASP A 261 2.77 28.33 60.34
CA ASP A 261 3.76 27.48 61.05
C ASP A 261 3.52 25.97 60.92
N ASP A 262 4.52 25.09 60.84
CA ASP A 262 5.90 25.08 60.32
C ASP A 262 6.34 23.59 60.47
N ASP A 263 7.38 23.20 59.75
CA ASP A 263 8.32 22.11 60.09
C ASP A 263 8.03 20.59 59.93
N GLU A 264 9.07 19.97 59.36
CA GLU A 264 9.64 18.63 59.57
C GLU A 264 9.05 17.35 58.92
N LYS A 265 9.69 16.97 57.81
CA LYS A 265 10.06 15.57 57.44
C LYS A 265 11.13 15.04 58.43
N PRO A 266 11.38 13.72 58.63
CA PRO A 266 11.50 12.74 57.53
C PRO A 266 11.13 11.25 57.81
N ASP A 267 11.12 10.50 56.70
CA ASP A 267 11.48 9.09 56.48
C ASP A 267 11.05 7.98 57.46
N GLU A 268 10.32 6.98 56.95
CA GLU A 268 10.70 5.56 57.05
C GLU A 268 9.84 4.67 56.12
N LYS A 269 10.49 3.90 55.25
CA LYS A 269 9.96 2.66 54.64
C LYS A 269 10.39 1.48 55.51
N PRO A 270 9.59 0.41 55.61
CA PRO A 270 10.03 -0.86 54.99
C PRO A 270 8.86 -1.64 54.34
N VAL A 271 9.06 -2.18 53.12
CA VAL A 271 9.40 -3.58 52.76
C VAL A 271 8.25 -4.61 52.90
N ALA A 272 7.77 -5.00 51.71
CA ALA A 272 7.40 -6.34 51.20
C ALA A 272 6.54 -7.34 52.00
N SER A 273 5.49 -7.83 51.35
CA SER A 273 5.21 -9.26 51.11
C SER A 273 4.07 -9.35 50.08
N HIS A 274 4.32 -9.96 48.91
CA HIS A 274 4.02 -11.36 48.59
C HIS A 274 2.52 -11.67 48.61
N GLU A 275 1.92 -11.86 47.43
CA GLU A 275 1.01 -12.97 47.13
C GLU A 275 0.63 -12.98 45.63
N GLU A 276 1.18 -13.96 44.91
CA GLU A 276 0.62 -14.51 43.66
C GLU A 276 -0.76 -15.13 43.97
N TRP A 277 -1.77 -15.06 43.09
CA TRP A 277 -2.22 -16.04 42.08
C TRP A 277 -3.70 -15.67 41.76
N PRO A 278 -4.43 -16.19 40.74
CA PRO A 278 -4.05 -16.88 39.50
C PRO A 278 -4.72 -16.27 38.23
N LYS A 279 -4.36 -16.85 37.07
CA LYS A 279 -4.93 -16.64 35.74
C LYS A 279 -6.44 -16.97 35.68
N LEU A 280 -7.19 -16.17 34.92
CA LEU A 280 -8.52 -16.51 34.43
C LEU A 280 -8.44 -16.67 32.90
N GLU A 281 -8.48 -17.93 32.46
CA GLU A 281 -8.95 -18.31 31.15
C GLU A 281 -10.46 -18.09 31.10
N HIS A 282 -10.96 -17.48 30.02
CA HIS A 282 -12.35 -17.63 29.63
C HIS A 282 -12.44 -17.65 28.10
N ASP A 283 -12.53 -18.88 27.59
CA ASP A 283 -13.19 -19.20 26.33
C ASP A 283 -14.63 -18.67 26.36
N GLY A 284 -15.07 -18.07 25.25
CA GLY A 284 -16.41 -17.51 25.14
C GLY A 284 -16.73 -16.89 23.79
N ILE A 285 -16.75 -17.72 22.74
CA ILE A 285 -17.75 -17.75 21.66
C ILE A 285 -18.43 -16.41 21.32
N PHE A 286 -18.03 -15.78 20.21
CA PHE A 286 -18.91 -14.90 19.43
C PHE A 286 -19.05 -15.44 18.01
N LYS A 287 -20.29 -15.82 17.68
CA LYS A 287 -20.74 -16.22 16.36
C LYS A 287 -21.39 -15.03 15.65
N ASP A 288 -21.14 -15.00 14.35
CA ASP A 288 -22.00 -14.52 13.27
C ASP A 288 -22.36 -13.03 13.20
N ASN A 289 -21.75 -12.33 12.23
CA ASN A 289 -22.50 -11.67 11.15
C ASN A 289 -21.54 -11.15 10.05
N LEU A 290 -21.30 -11.98 9.03
CA LEU A 290 -20.70 -11.56 7.77
C LEU A 290 -21.71 -11.87 6.65
N HIS A 291 -22.42 -10.84 6.17
CA HIS A 291 -23.19 -10.89 4.92
C HIS A 291 -22.29 -10.31 3.83
N SER A 292 -21.76 -11.13 2.94
CA SER A 292 -22.35 -11.54 1.65
C SER A 292 -22.09 -10.53 0.52
N ALA A 293 -21.10 -10.84 -0.31
CA ALA A 293 -20.99 -10.36 -1.68
C ALA A 293 -20.56 -11.55 -2.56
N THR A 294 -21.55 -12.27 -3.08
CA THR A 294 -21.39 -13.41 -3.98
C THR A 294 -20.80 -12.93 -5.32
N HIS A 295 -19.56 -13.30 -5.63
CA HIS A 295 -18.97 -13.14 -6.96
C HIS A 295 -19.29 -14.38 -7.81
N GLN A 296 -19.78 -14.14 -9.03
CA GLN A 296 -19.92 -15.16 -10.06
C GLN A 296 -18.53 -15.50 -10.62
N VAL A 297 -18.05 -16.71 -10.32
CA VAL A 297 -16.86 -17.32 -10.91
C VAL A 297 -17.27 -17.94 -12.25
N VAL A 298 -16.54 -17.63 -13.31
CA VAL A 298 -16.62 -18.41 -14.57
C VAL A 298 -15.41 -19.32 -14.58
N ASP A 299 -15.61 -20.58 -14.18
CA ASP A 299 -14.58 -21.61 -14.23
C ASP A 299 -14.29 -21.98 -15.70
N MET A 300 -13.05 -21.80 -16.14
CA MET A 300 -12.52 -22.50 -17.31
C MET A 300 -11.73 -23.71 -16.82
N GLU A 301 -12.32 -24.91 -16.92
CA GLU A 301 -11.63 -26.19 -16.70
C GLU A 301 -10.65 -26.47 -17.86
N VAL A 302 -9.37 -26.64 -17.54
CA VAL A 302 -8.38 -27.23 -18.47
C VAL A 302 -8.31 -28.73 -18.17
N ASP A 303 -9.06 -29.52 -18.94
CA ASP A 303 -9.17 -30.97 -18.79
C ASP A 303 -7.98 -31.67 -19.48
N ASN A 304 -6.92 -31.96 -18.72
CA ASN A 304 -5.75 -32.71 -19.21
C ASN A 304 -6.05 -34.22 -19.26
N ARG A 305 -6.74 -34.67 -20.31
CA ARG A 305 -6.79 -36.09 -20.68
C ARG A 305 -5.77 -36.42 -21.77
N THR A 306 -4.70 -37.07 -21.35
CA THR A 306 -3.78 -37.82 -22.19
C THR A 306 -4.51 -38.97 -22.89
N ASP A 307 -4.86 -38.78 -24.16
CA ASP A 307 -5.34 -39.88 -25.02
C ASP A 307 -4.13 -40.66 -25.54
N SER A 308 -3.75 -41.71 -24.81
CA SER A 308 -2.83 -42.74 -25.30
C SER A 308 -3.63 -43.81 -26.04
N ARG A 309 -3.72 -43.67 -27.38
CA ARG A 309 -4.07 -44.77 -28.28
C ARG A 309 -3.16 -44.78 -29.51
N VAL A 310 -2.18 -45.66 -29.47
CA VAL A 310 -1.73 -46.49 -30.60
C VAL A 310 -1.76 -47.93 -30.14
#